data_AF-A0A7D8YEL4-F1
#
_entry.id   AF-A0A7D8YEL4-F1
#
_cell.length_a   1.000
_cell.length_b   1.000
_cell.length_c   1.000
_cell.angle_alpha   90.00
_cell.angle_beta   90.00
_cell.angle_gamma   90.00
#
_symmetry.space_group_name_H-M   'P 1'
#
loop_
_entity.id
_entity.type
_entity.pdbx_description
1 polymer ?
#
loop_
_entity_poly.entity_id
_entity_poly.type
_entity_poly.pdbx_seq_one_letter_code
_entity_poly.pdbx_strand_id
1 'polypeptide(L)'
;MDAPPLSQFIVHARSKGMDFGTIRALLLAAGWKEKDVLNAMSSEQLDLAVPLPPDAGGARNATLHLLAFGAFHTAIISLVLLFFALIDRRLPDVATDDLFTTTDRWNSTLRWLVAQIVISFPLFLIPWRYLLGEIRQRPEKAVSPIRRWLTFLTLLLAIATLTVTAMTLLYYFLDGELTLRFVLKVLLLSLLAALSLVYFVGALSPNRGQAIDARWHRTFGWLAGILVAAGLVWGMSAVGSPFQQRYRKLDQRRLADLRVIVDEIERIVVQQRRTADAELKRPLPADLDELVAAAEFQRPSIRDPETGVPYRYEVLDERRFRLCADFRFPRDESVRVIWNHPAGEACFEFDVLEISR
;
A
#
# COMPACT_ATOMS: atom_id res chain seq x y z
N MET A 1 -19.57 55.46 -3.00
CA MET A 1 -20.61 55.44 -1.97
C MET A 1 -20.69 54.01 -1.49
N ASP A 2 -20.19 53.74 -0.29
CA ASP A 2 -20.20 52.38 0.25
C ASP A 2 -21.64 51.97 0.56
N ALA A 3 -22.02 50.76 0.15
CA ALA A 3 -23.35 50.25 0.42
C ALA A 3 -23.58 50.13 1.94
N PRO A 4 -24.75 50.55 2.46
CA PRO A 4 -25.03 50.46 3.88
C PRO A 4 -25.02 48.98 4.33
N PRO A 5 -24.59 48.70 5.57
CA PRO A 5 -24.64 47.34 6.12
C PRO A 5 -26.07 46.78 6.08
N LEU A 6 -26.18 45.47 5.85
CA LEU A 6 -27.46 44.75 5.64
C LEU A 6 -28.50 45.05 6.73
N SER A 7 -28.07 45.13 7.99
CA SER A 7 -28.93 45.47 9.13
C SER A 7 -29.50 46.90 9.04
N GLN A 8 -28.68 47.88 8.65
CA GLN A 8 -29.15 49.27 8.46
C GLN A 8 -30.13 49.41 7.31
N PHE A 9 -29.93 48.65 6.22
CA PHE A 9 -30.89 48.60 5.12
C PHE A 9 -32.24 48.01 5.57
N ILE A 10 -32.23 46.92 6.33
CA ILE A 10 -33.44 46.28 6.86
C ILE A 10 -34.18 47.25 7.79
N VAL A 11 -33.49 47.89 8.74
CA VAL A 11 -34.05 48.91 9.64
C VAL A 11 -34.67 50.07 8.84
N HIS A 12 -33.94 50.57 7.83
CA HIS A 12 -34.42 51.67 7.00
C HIS A 12 -35.67 51.28 6.20
N ALA A 13 -35.66 50.10 5.56
CA ALA A 13 -36.80 49.60 4.80
C ALA A 13 -38.03 49.36 5.68
N ARG A 14 -37.82 48.89 6.93
CA ARG A 14 -38.87 48.76 7.94
C ARG A 14 -39.42 50.12 8.37
N SER A 15 -38.57 51.14 8.56
CA SER A 15 -39.01 52.51 8.87
C SER A 15 -39.87 53.14 7.77
N LYS A 16 -39.75 52.64 6.52
CA LYS A 16 -40.56 53.04 5.37
C LYS A 16 -41.84 52.22 5.20
N GLY A 17 -42.14 51.30 6.12
CA GLY A 17 -43.38 50.51 6.12
C GLY A 17 -43.37 49.30 5.18
N MET A 18 -42.21 48.89 4.64
CA MET A 18 -42.14 47.66 3.83
C MET A 18 -42.34 46.41 4.69
N ASP A 19 -43.09 45.45 4.15
CA ASP A 19 -43.24 44.13 4.74
C ASP A 19 -41.99 43.27 4.51
N PHE A 20 -41.81 42.29 5.38
CA PHE A 20 -40.65 41.39 5.34
C PHE A 20 -40.59 40.55 4.06
N GLY A 21 -41.73 40.24 3.44
CA GLY A 21 -41.76 39.55 2.15
C GLY A 21 -41.13 40.39 1.05
N THR A 22 -41.48 41.68 0.99
CA THR A 22 -40.90 42.63 0.03
C THR A 22 -39.41 42.88 0.28
N ILE A 23 -38.99 43.04 1.54
CA ILE A 23 -37.56 43.22 1.89
C ILE A 23 -36.75 41.98 1.50
N ARG A 24 -37.26 40.77 1.79
CA ARG A 24 -36.64 39.50 1.38
C ARG A 24 -36.55 39.40 -0.14
N ALA A 25 -37.61 39.74 -0.86
CA ALA A 25 -37.63 39.71 -2.32
C ALA A 25 -36.59 40.66 -2.94
N LEU A 26 -36.46 41.89 -2.41
CA LEU A 26 -35.47 42.88 -2.86
C LEU A 26 -34.03 42.41 -2.61
N LEU A 27 -33.76 41.84 -1.43
CA LEU A 27 -32.42 41.35 -1.08
C LEU A 27 -32.03 40.10 -1.90
N LEU A 28 -32.96 39.18 -2.12
CA LEU A 28 -32.74 38.03 -2.99
C LEU A 28 -32.54 38.44 -4.45
N ALA A 29 -33.32 39.41 -4.95
CA ALA A 29 -33.15 39.97 -6.29
C ALA A 29 -31.79 40.68 -6.47
N ALA A 30 -31.26 41.26 -5.40
CA ALA A 30 -29.92 41.86 -5.35
C ALA A 30 -28.79 40.82 -5.20
N GLY A 31 -29.11 39.52 -5.12
CA GLY A 31 -28.12 38.43 -5.08
C GLY A 31 -27.66 38.03 -3.68
N TRP A 32 -28.31 38.51 -2.61
CA TRP A 32 -28.01 38.04 -1.26
C TRP A 32 -28.42 36.58 -1.06
N LYS A 33 -27.62 35.83 -0.32
CA LYS A 33 -27.99 34.45 0.05
C LYS A 33 -29.15 34.49 1.03
N GLU A 34 -30.15 33.65 0.79
CA GLU A 34 -31.36 33.55 1.62
C GLU A 34 -31.06 33.37 3.11
N LYS A 35 -30.01 32.59 3.43
CA LYS A 35 -29.56 32.37 4.81
C LYS A 35 -29.11 33.66 5.50
N ASP A 36 -28.41 34.55 4.79
CA ASP A 36 -27.88 35.79 5.35
C ASP A 36 -29.00 36.81 5.58
N VAL A 37 -29.97 36.83 4.65
CA VAL A 37 -31.20 37.64 4.76
C VAL A 37 -32.05 37.20 5.96
N LEU A 38 -32.30 35.88 6.09
CA LEU A 38 -33.10 35.33 7.20
C LEU A 38 -32.41 35.55 8.56
N ASN A 39 -31.08 35.39 8.63
CA ASN A 39 -30.32 35.67 9.85
C ASN A 39 -30.44 37.14 10.27
N ALA A 40 -30.22 38.08 9.34
CA ALA A 40 -30.31 39.51 9.62
C ALA A 40 -31.74 39.97 9.99
N MET A 41 -32.75 39.36 9.38
CA MET A 41 -34.15 39.59 9.76
C MET A 41 -34.46 39.01 11.14
N SER A 42 -33.94 37.82 11.47
CA SER A 42 -34.18 37.18 12.76
C SER A 42 -33.56 37.95 13.93
N SER A 43 -32.40 38.57 13.73
CA SER A 43 -31.74 39.40 14.74
C SER A 43 -32.45 40.74 15.01
N GLU A 44 -33.27 41.21 14.08
CA GLU A 44 -34.10 42.42 14.24
C GLU A 44 -35.41 42.13 14.98
N GLN A 45 -35.91 40.90 14.88
CA GLN A 45 -37.29 40.57 15.27
C GLN A 45 -37.39 39.72 16.55
N LEU A 46 -36.31 39.04 16.91
CA LEU A 46 -36.21 38.26 18.14
C LEU A 46 -35.15 38.87 19.06
N ASP A 47 -35.53 39.18 20.29
CA ASP A 47 -34.58 39.46 21.39
C ASP A 47 -33.75 38.22 21.80
N LEU A 48 -34.11 37.06 21.25
CA LEU A 48 -33.47 35.77 21.47
C LEU A 48 -32.83 35.29 20.17
N ALA A 49 -31.51 35.03 20.18
CA ALA A 49 -30.83 34.50 19.02
C ALA A 49 -31.45 33.17 18.57
N VAL A 50 -31.69 33.02 17.26
CA VAL A 50 -32.12 31.74 16.68
C VAL A 50 -31.08 30.69 17.07
N PRO A 51 -31.47 29.60 17.77
CA PRO A 51 -30.51 28.60 18.20
C PRO A 51 -29.84 28.02 16.97
N LEU A 52 -28.53 28.25 16.86
CA LEU A 52 -27.70 27.53 15.90
C LEU A 52 -27.82 26.04 16.26
N PRO A 53 -27.99 25.14 15.28
CA PRO A 53 -27.94 23.71 15.56
C PRO A 53 -26.64 23.43 16.33
N PRO A 54 -26.70 22.69 17.46
CA PRO A 54 -25.56 22.51 18.33
C PRO A 54 -24.36 22.10 17.50
N ASP A 55 -23.27 22.85 17.69
CA ASP A 55 -22.06 22.78 16.89
C ASP A 55 -21.79 21.32 16.53
N ALA A 56 -21.91 20.99 15.24
CA ALA A 56 -21.98 19.62 14.76
C ALA A 56 -20.60 18.95 14.82
N GLY A 57 -19.86 19.14 15.92
CA GLY A 57 -18.53 18.67 16.21
C GLY A 57 -17.61 18.81 15.00
N GLY A 58 -17.63 19.96 14.32
CA GLY A 58 -17.15 20.10 12.94
C GLY A 58 -15.78 19.44 12.70
N ALA A 59 -14.80 19.74 13.56
CA ALA A 59 -13.46 19.16 13.46
C ALA A 59 -13.44 17.65 13.78
N ARG A 60 -13.97 17.21 14.93
CA ARG A 60 -13.99 15.78 15.31
C ARG A 60 -14.73 14.94 14.27
N ASN A 61 -15.88 15.42 13.81
CA ASN A 61 -16.70 14.76 12.81
C ASN A 61 -15.98 14.72 11.46
N ALA A 62 -15.34 15.82 11.03
CA ALA A 62 -14.50 15.84 9.84
C ALA A 62 -13.35 14.83 9.93
N THR A 63 -12.61 14.82 11.04
CA THR A 63 -11.49 13.90 11.25
C THR A 63 -11.93 12.45 11.20
N LEU A 64 -13.06 12.08 11.82
CA LEU A 64 -13.60 10.71 11.75
C LEU A 64 -13.99 10.30 10.32
N HIS A 65 -14.58 11.20 9.55
CA HIS A 65 -14.91 10.93 8.16
C HIS A 65 -13.66 10.79 7.29
N LEU A 66 -12.69 11.71 7.43
CA LEU A 66 -11.42 11.64 6.70
C LEU A 66 -10.65 10.37 7.03
N LEU A 67 -10.60 9.98 8.31
CA LEU A 67 -9.98 8.73 8.74
C LEU A 67 -10.68 7.52 8.13
N ALA A 68 -12.02 7.47 8.16
CA ALA A 68 -12.78 6.36 7.62
C ALA A 68 -12.60 6.20 6.10
N PHE A 69 -12.72 7.30 5.34
CA PHE A 69 -12.56 7.29 3.88
C PHE A 69 -11.10 7.06 3.47
N GLY A 70 -10.14 7.64 4.19
CA GLY A 70 -8.72 7.39 3.96
C GLY A 70 -8.36 5.92 4.19
N ALA A 71 -8.77 5.35 5.32
CA ALA A 71 -8.56 3.95 5.63
C ALA A 71 -9.28 3.01 4.64
N PHE A 72 -10.47 3.37 4.18
CA PHE A 72 -11.18 2.65 3.12
C PHE A 72 -10.37 2.61 1.81
N HIS A 73 -9.88 3.77 1.35
CA HIS A 73 -9.10 3.84 0.12
C HIS A 73 -7.75 3.14 0.24
N THR A 74 -7.07 3.26 1.37
CA THR A 74 -5.86 2.47 1.62
C THR A 74 -6.16 0.98 1.58
N ALA A 75 -7.22 0.52 2.26
CA ALA A 75 -7.58 -0.90 2.28
C ALA A 75 -7.90 -1.44 0.89
N ILE A 76 -8.70 -0.74 0.08
CA ILE A 76 -9.06 -1.21 -1.26
C ILE A 76 -7.87 -1.21 -2.22
N ILE A 77 -7.00 -0.19 -2.17
CA ILE A 77 -5.80 -0.10 -2.99
C ILE A 77 -4.84 -1.24 -2.62
N SER A 78 -4.55 -1.42 -1.32
CA SER A 78 -3.65 -2.48 -0.87
C SER A 78 -4.20 -3.87 -1.22
N LEU A 79 -5.52 -4.06 -1.17
CA LEU A 79 -6.17 -5.31 -1.54
C LEU A 79 -6.06 -5.60 -3.04
N VAL A 80 -6.33 -4.62 -3.90
CA VAL A 80 -6.14 -4.72 -5.36
C VAL A 80 -4.69 -5.11 -5.68
N LEU A 81 -3.74 -4.36 -5.13
CA LEU A 81 -2.31 -4.61 -5.37
C LEU A 81 -1.87 -5.98 -4.86
N LEU A 82 -2.41 -6.43 -3.72
CA LEU A 82 -2.12 -7.76 -3.18
C LEU A 82 -2.58 -8.85 -4.14
N PHE A 83 -3.82 -8.79 -4.61
CA PHE A 83 -4.34 -9.77 -5.56
C PHE A 83 -3.60 -9.70 -6.90
N PHE A 84 -3.23 -8.51 -7.39
CA PHE A 84 -2.43 -8.38 -8.61
C PHE A 84 -1.10 -9.12 -8.47
N ALA A 85 -0.38 -8.88 -7.37
CA ALA A 85 0.88 -9.56 -7.09
C ALA A 85 0.71 -11.10 -6.92
N LEU A 86 -0.42 -11.54 -6.36
CA LEU A 86 -0.73 -12.97 -6.25
C LEU A 86 -1.08 -13.62 -7.59
N ILE A 87 -1.77 -12.89 -8.47
CA ILE A 87 -2.08 -13.32 -9.85
C ILE A 87 -0.79 -13.45 -10.65
N ASP A 88 0.10 -12.45 -10.58
CA ASP A 88 1.39 -12.47 -11.28
C ASP A 88 2.25 -13.66 -10.86
N ARG A 89 2.28 -13.94 -9.56
CA ARG A 89 3.01 -15.10 -9.04
C ARG A 89 2.46 -16.44 -9.53
N ARG A 90 1.15 -16.56 -9.79
CA ARG A 90 0.53 -17.81 -10.26
C ARG A 90 0.55 -17.97 -11.77
N LEU A 91 0.60 -16.86 -12.50
CA LEU A 91 0.58 -16.81 -13.95
C LEU A 91 1.77 -15.96 -14.43
N PRO A 92 3.01 -16.46 -14.30
CA PRO A 92 4.17 -15.77 -14.84
C PRO A 92 4.08 -15.71 -16.37
N ASP A 93 4.54 -14.62 -16.94
CA ASP A 93 4.55 -14.36 -18.38
C ASP A 93 5.98 -14.19 -18.86
N VAL A 94 6.43 -15.17 -19.62
CA VAL A 94 7.79 -15.24 -20.15
C VAL A 94 8.14 -14.09 -21.08
N ALA A 95 7.16 -13.40 -21.67
CA ALA A 95 7.39 -12.32 -22.62
C ALA A 95 7.70 -10.97 -21.96
N THR A 96 7.28 -10.78 -20.71
CA THR A 96 7.28 -9.45 -20.06
C THR A 96 7.85 -9.49 -18.64
N ASP A 97 7.88 -10.65 -17.99
CA ASP A 97 8.45 -10.76 -16.65
C ASP A 97 9.98 -10.67 -16.74
N ASP A 98 10.52 -9.65 -16.06
CA ASP A 98 11.95 -9.41 -15.99
C ASP A 98 12.65 -10.56 -15.26
N LEU A 99 13.51 -11.28 -15.99
CA LEU A 99 14.33 -12.41 -15.51
C LEU A 99 15.18 -12.05 -14.28
N PHE A 100 15.37 -10.76 -14.01
CA PHE A 100 16.20 -10.24 -12.92
C PHE A 100 15.41 -9.86 -11.65
N THR A 101 14.09 -10.02 -11.62
CA THR A 101 13.33 -9.73 -10.40
C THR A 101 13.51 -10.83 -9.34
N THR A 102 14.33 -10.54 -8.33
CA THR A 102 14.59 -11.49 -7.24
C THR A 102 13.33 -11.80 -6.44
N THR A 103 13.18 -13.07 -6.05
CA THR A 103 12.08 -13.58 -5.21
C THR A 103 11.89 -12.75 -3.93
N ASP A 104 12.96 -12.17 -3.41
CA ASP A 104 12.94 -11.36 -2.19
C ASP A 104 12.28 -10.00 -2.33
N ARG A 105 12.47 -9.33 -3.47
CA ARG A 105 11.82 -8.03 -3.74
C ARG A 105 10.31 -8.23 -3.81
N TRP A 106 9.84 -9.24 -4.53
CA TRP A 106 8.43 -9.63 -4.58
C TRP A 106 7.84 -9.94 -3.20
N ASN A 107 8.55 -10.75 -2.40
CA ASN A 107 8.12 -11.08 -1.04
C ASN A 107 8.07 -9.87 -0.12
N SER A 108 8.94 -8.87 -0.29
CA SER A 108 8.89 -7.62 0.49
C SER A 108 7.62 -6.80 0.22
N THR A 109 7.22 -6.67 -1.05
CA THR A 109 6.01 -5.96 -1.46
C THR A 109 4.76 -6.63 -0.91
N LEU A 110 4.66 -7.96 -1.01
CA LEU A 110 3.52 -8.73 -0.46
C LEU A 110 3.38 -8.53 1.05
N ARG A 111 4.49 -8.57 1.81
CA ARG A 111 4.48 -8.33 3.26
C ARG A 111 3.99 -6.93 3.61
N TRP A 112 4.42 -5.92 2.86
CA TRP A 112 3.98 -4.54 3.05
C TRP A 112 2.48 -4.39 2.80
N LEU A 113 1.97 -4.99 1.73
CA LEU A 113 0.55 -4.96 1.39
C LEU A 113 -0.31 -5.68 2.44
N VAL A 114 0.13 -6.83 2.94
CA VAL A 114 -0.53 -7.54 4.04
C VAL A 114 -0.58 -6.67 5.29
N ALA A 115 0.53 -6.04 5.68
CA ALA A 115 0.57 -5.14 6.84
C ALA A 115 -0.37 -3.94 6.67
N GLN A 116 -0.41 -3.33 5.47
CA GLN A 116 -1.33 -2.24 5.18
C GLN A 116 -2.79 -2.67 5.33
N ILE A 117 -3.18 -3.85 4.86
CA ILE A 117 -4.56 -4.35 4.98
C ILE A 117 -4.92 -4.63 6.45
N VAL A 118 -4.03 -5.30 7.19
CA VAL A 118 -4.23 -5.63 8.61
C VAL A 118 -4.48 -4.37 9.45
N ILE A 119 -3.85 -3.24 9.10
CA ILE A 119 -3.99 -1.98 9.82
C ILE A 119 -5.17 -1.14 9.28
N SER A 120 -5.27 -0.97 7.95
CA SER A 120 -6.26 -0.10 7.33
C SER A 120 -7.68 -0.63 7.44
N PHE A 121 -7.88 -1.96 7.38
CA PHE A 121 -9.21 -2.56 7.46
C PHE A 121 -9.92 -2.31 8.80
N PRO A 122 -9.32 -2.56 9.98
CA PRO A 122 -9.94 -2.22 11.26
C PRO A 122 -10.09 -0.69 11.44
N LEU A 123 -9.11 0.10 10.96
CA LEU A 123 -9.20 1.56 10.96
C LEU A 123 -10.35 2.10 10.11
N PHE A 124 -10.78 1.36 9.09
CA PHE A 124 -12.00 1.66 8.34
C PHE A 124 -13.25 1.22 9.10
N LEU A 125 -13.31 -0.05 9.54
CA LEU A 125 -14.51 -0.64 10.12
C LEU A 125 -14.97 0.02 11.42
N ILE A 126 -14.04 0.40 12.31
CA ILE A 126 -14.38 0.93 13.63
C ILE A 126 -15.06 2.31 13.51
N PRO A 127 -14.44 3.33 12.86
CA PRO A 127 -15.10 4.62 12.64
C PRO A 127 -16.36 4.49 11.81
N TRP A 128 -16.36 3.61 10.80
CA TRP A 128 -17.54 3.40 9.96
C TRP A 128 -18.74 2.87 10.75
N ARG A 129 -18.54 1.89 11.64
CA ARG A 129 -19.60 1.38 12.53
C ARG A 129 -20.08 2.45 13.51
N TYR A 130 -19.16 3.24 14.05
CA TYR A 130 -19.49 4.35 14.95
C TYR A 130 -20.36 5.40 14.25
N LEU A 131 -19.98 5.83 13.05
CA LEU A 131 -20.73 6.81 12.25
C LEU A 131 -22.13 6.30 11.86
N LEU A 132 -22.23 5.03 11.45
CA LEU A 132 -23.54 4.41 11.16
C LEU A 132 -24.43 4.31 12.41
N GLY A 133 -23.84 4.08 13.59
CA GLY A 133 -24.55 4.09 14.87
C GLY A 133 -25.10 5.47 15.22
N GLU A 134 -24.29 6.52 15.06
CA GLU A 134 -24.72 7.90 15.30
C GLU A 134 -25.87 8.32 14.38
N ILE A 135 -25.80 7.96 13.09
CA ILE A 135 -26.84 8.29 12.11
C ILE A 135 -28.18 7.63 12.49
N ARG A 136 -28.16 6.41 13.04
CA ARG A 136 -29.37 5.72 13.49
C ARG A 136 -30.02 6.39 14.70
N GLN A 137 -29.22 6.94 15.61
CA GLN A 137 -29.73 7.60 16.82
C GLN A 137 -30.13 9.06 16.56
N ARG A 138 -29.45 9.74 15.63
CA ARG A 138 -29.68 11.14 15.29
C ARG A 138 -29.77 11.30 13.76
N PRO A 139 -30.96 11.16 13.15
CA PRO A 139 -31.12 11.22 11.70
C PRO A 139 -30.68 12.57 11.11
N GLU A 140 -30.69 13.64 11.90
CA GLU A 140 -30.21 14.97 11.54
C GLU A 140 -28.72 14.98 11.12
N LYS A 141 -27.90 14.08 11.70
CA LYS A 141 -26.49 13.92 11.33
C LYS A 141 -26.27 13.25 9.98
N ALA A 142 -27.31 12.65 9.37
CA ALA A 142 -27.22 12.03 8.06
C ALA A 142 -26.88 13.04 6.95
N VAL A 143 -27.22 14.33 7.16
CA VAL A 143 -27.09 15.43 6.20
C VAL A 143 -25.71 16.12 6.27
N SER A 144 -24.70 15.47 6.88
CA SER A 144 -23.35 16.05 6.96
C SER A 144 -22.78 16.40 5.57
N PRO A 145 -22.42 17.67 5.31
CA PRO A 145 -21.90 18.10 4.00
C PRO A 145 -20.58 17.39 3.65
N ILE A 146 -19.77 17.08 4.67
CA ILE A 146 -18.48 16.40 4.50
C ILE A 146 -18.68 14.96 4.00
N ARG A 147 -19.63 14.23 4.59
CA ARG A 147 -19.97 12.86 4.17
C ARG A 147 -20.42 12.84 2.71
N ARG A 148 -21.30 13.79 2.35
CA ARG A 148 -21.83 13.92 1.00
C ARG A 148 -20.70 14.21 0.01
N TRP A 149 -19.82 15.15 0.31
CA TRP A 149 -18.68 15.50 -0.54
C TRP A 149 -17.70 14.32 -0.72
N LEU A 150 -17.29 13.66 0.37
CA LEU A 150 -16.39 12.50 0.31
C LEU A 150 -17.00 11.31 -0.44
N THR A 151 -18.32 11.12 -0.33
CA THR A 151 -19.03 10.08 -1.08
C THR A 151 -19.04 10.39 -2.58
N PHE A 152 -19.33 11.63 -2.98
CA PHE A 152 -19.24 12.03 -4.39
C PHE A 152 -17.82 11.94 -4.93
N LEU A 153 -16.80 12.29 -4.15
CA LEU A 153 -15.40 12.09 -4.51
C LEU A 153 -15.09 10.61 -4.75
N THR A 154 -15.59 9.72 -3.89
CA THR A 154 -15.41 8.27 -4.04
C THR A 154 -16.10 7.74 -5.30
N LEU A 155 -17.31 8.22 -5.59
CA LEU A 155 -18.03 7.87 -6.81
C LEU A 155 -17.30 8.33 -8.07
N LEU A 156 -16.77 9.55 -8.07
CA LEU A 156 -15.96 10.08 -9.16
C LEU A 156 -14.72 9.20 -9.40
N LEU A 157 -13.99 8.86 -8.33
CA LEU A 157 -12.82 7.98 -8.40
C LEU A 157 -13.18 6.58 -8.93
N ALA A 158 -14.31 6.01 -8.50
CA ALA A 158 -14.76 4.71 -8.98
C ALA A 158 -15.10 4.72 -10.47
N ILE A 159 -15.82 5.75 -10.95
CA ILE A 159 -16.14 5.92 -12.37
C ILE A 159 -14.87 6.12 -13.18
N ALA A 160 -13.97 7.01 -12.74
CA ALA A 160 -12.69 7.23 -13.41
C ALA A 160 -11.86 5.94 -13.50
N THR A 161 -11.83 5.15 -12.43
CA THR A 161 -11.15 3.84 -12.40
C THR A 161 -11.73 2.89 -13.43
N LEU A 162 -13.06 2.79 -13.53
CA LEU A 162 -13.72 1.94 -14.54
C LEU A 162 -13.43 2.41 -15.96
N THR A 163 -13.42 3.73 -16.20
CA THR A 163 -13.09 4.32 -17.51
C THR A 163 -11.65 3.99 -17.91
N VAL A 164 -10.68 4.23 -17.03
CA VAL A 164 -9.27 3.90 -17.27
C VAL A 164 -9.11 2.39 -17.49
N THR A 165 -9.77 1.56 -16.69
CA THR A 165 -9.73 0.10 -16.82
C THR A 165 -10.25 -0.36 -18.19
N ALA A 166 -11.34 0.23 -18.69
CA ALA A 166 -11.88 -0.07 -20.01
C ALA A 166 -10.94 0.40 -21.14
N MET A 167 -10.33 1.58 -21.00
CA MET A 167 -9.32 2.07 -21.95
C MET A 167 -8.10 1.14 -22.00
N THR A 168 -7.57 0.73 -20.84
CA THR A 168 -6.45 -0.20 -20.75
C THR A 168 -6.80 -1.56 -21.36
N LEU A 169 -7.99 -2.10 -21.09
CA LEU A 169 -8.47 -3.34 -21.69
C LEU A 169 -8.49 -3.26 -23.22
N LEU A 170 -9.04 -2.17 -23.77
CA LEU A 170 -9.09 -1.97 -25.21
C LEU A 170 -7.69 -1.83 -25.81
N TYR A 171 -6.81 -1.08 -25.17
CA TYR A 171 -5.42 -0.91 -25.63
C TYR A 171 -4.69 -2.26 -25.77
N TYR A 172 -4.64 -3.06 -24.70
CA TYR A 172 -3.96 -4.36 -24.74
C TYR A 172 -4.67 -5.40 -25.62
N PHE A 173 -6.00 -5.28 -25.79
CA PHE A 173 -6.72 -6.10 -26.76
C PHE A 173 -6.30 -5.78 -28.19
N LEU A 174 -6.15 -4.50 -28.54
CA LEU A 174 -5.72 -4.05 -29.86
C LEU A 174 -4.25 -4.38 -30.14
N ASP A 175 -3.42 -4.40 -29.10
CA ASP A 175 -2.00 -4.75 -29.20
C ASP A 175 -1.77 -6.28 -29.33
N GLY A 176 -2.81 -7.09 -29.13
CA GLY A 176 -2.71 -8.56 -29.20
C GLY A 176 -2.08 -9.21 -27.96
N GLU A 177 -1.78 -8.43 -26.91
CA GLU A 177 -1.12 -8.87 -25.67
C GLU A 177 -2.12 -9.30 -24.58
N LEU A 178 -3.32 -9.74 -24.95
CA LEU A 178 -4.38 -10.06 -23.99
C LEU A 178 -4.08 -11.38 -23.25
N THR A 179 -3.30 -11.29 -22.17
CA THR A 179 -2.93 -12.43 -21.33
C THR A 179 -4.03 -12.78 -20.31
N LEU A 180 -4.10 -14.05 -19.89
CA LEU A 180 -5.06 -14.51 -18.86
C LEU A 180 -4.91 -13.71 -17.55
N ARG A 181 -3.68 -13.45 -17.12
CA ARG A 181 -3.38 -12.65 -15.91
C ARG A 181 -3.91 -11.21 -16.03
N PHE A 182 -3.79 -10.61 -17.20
CA PHE A 182 -4.29 -9.26 -17.46
C PHE A 182 -5.82 -9.22 -17.36
N VAL A 183 -6.51 -10.19 -17.97
CA VAL A 183 -7.98 -10.31 -17.88
C VAL A 183 -8.44 -10.48 -16.43
N LEU A 184 -7.78 -11.34 -15.64
CA LEU A 184 -8.10 -11.54 -14.23
C LEU A 184 -7.92 -10.24 -13.41
N LYS A 185 -6.84 -9.48 -13.66
CA LYS A 185 -6.59 -8.19 -13.00
C LYS A 185 -7.66 -7.15 -13.35
N VAL A 186 -8.01 -7.05 -14.63
CA VAL A 186 -9.05 -6.13 -15.13
C VAL A 186 -10.42 -6.46 -14.54
N LEU A 187 -10.80 -7.74 -14.54
CA LEU A 187 -12.06 -8.21 -13.96
C LEU A 187 -12.11 -7.94 -12.46
N LEU A 188 -11.03 -8.21 -11.73
CA LEU A 188 -10.96 -7.93 -10.30
C LEU A 188 -11.10 -6.44 -10.01
N LEU A 189 -10.33 -5.59 -10.69
CA LEU A 189 -10.38 -4.14 -10.48
C LEU A 189 -11.77 -3.59 -10.80
N SER A 190 -12.36 -4.03 -11.91
CA SER A 190 -13.71 -3.64 -12.31
C SER A 190 -14.77 -4.09 -11.30
N LEU A 191 -14.66 -5.32 -10.78
CA LEU A 191 -15.56 -5.84 -9.75
C LEU A 191 -15.49 -5.02 -8.46
N LEU A 192 -14.28 -4.69 -7.98
CA LEU A 192 -14.11 -3.91 -6.75
C LEU A 192 -14.55 -2.45 -6.90
N ALA A 193 -14.29 -1.84 -8.06
CA ALA A 193 -14.77 -0.51 -8.38
C ALA A 193 -16.31 -0.48 -8.49
N ALA A 194 -16.91 -1.46 -9.15
CA ALA A 194 -18.37 -1.58 -9.28
C ALA A 194 -19.05 -1.85 -7.93
N LEU A 195 -18.52 -2.76 -7.10
CA LEU A 195 -19.03 -3.01 -5.75
C LEU A 195 -18.98 -1.74 -4.89
N SER A 196 -17.89 -0.98 -4.97
CA SER A 196 -17.74 0.30 -4.28
C SER A 196 -18.79 1.31 -4.77
N LEU A 197 -18.96 1.44 -6.09
CA LEU A 197 -19.96 2.32 -6.69
C LEU A 197 -21.37 1.97 -6.21
N VAL A 198 -21.76 0.69 -6.32
CA VAL A 198 -23.08 0.19 -5.89
C VAL A 198 -23.31 0.46 -4.40
N TYR A 199 -22.29 0.24 -3.57
CA TYR A 199 -22.36 0.51 -2.13
C TYR A 199 -22.67 1.99 -1.84
N PHE A 200 -21.90 2.90 -2.43
CA PHE A 200 -22.00 4.35 -2.17
C PHE A 200 -23.23 5.00 -2.81
N VAL A 201 -23.64 4.56 -4.00
CA VAL A 201 -24.94 4.96 -4.59
C VAL A 201 -26.10 4.50 -3.69
N GLY A 202 -26.02 3.27 -3.20
CA GLY A 202 -26.99 2.75 -2.24
C GLY A 202 -27.01 3.54 -0.93
N ALA A 203 -25.85 3.98 -0.45
CA ALA A 203 -25.72 4.77 0.78
C ALA A 203 -26.27 6.22 0.64
N LEU A 204 -26.49 6.70 -0.58
CA LEU A 204 -27.10 8.00 -0.89
C LEU A 204 -28.61 7.94 -1.13
N SER A 205 -29.17 6.74 -1.30
CA SER A 205 -30.58 6.56 -1.70
C SER A 205 -31.53 6.92 -0.54
N PRO A 206 -32.30 8.03 -0.61
CA PRO A 206 -33.10 8.53 0.52
C PRO A 206 -34.30 7.65 0.90
N ASN A 207 -34.73 6.77 -0.02
CA ASN A 207 -35.98 6.01 0.07
C ASN A 207 -35.81 4.60 0.66
N ARG A 208 -34.69 4.29 1.31
CA ARG A 208 -34.50 3.00 1.95
C ARG A 208 -35.05 3.04 3.37
N GLY A 209 -36.00 2.16 3.68
CA GLY A 209 -36.48 1.99 5.04
C GLY A 209 -35.34 1.59 5.99
N GLN A 210 -35.40 2.02 7.26
CA GLN A 210 -34.31 1.85 8.24
C GLN A 210 -33.80 0.39 8.38
N ALA A 211 -34.70 -0.59 8.24
CA ALA A 211 -34.34 -2.02 8.29
C ALA A 211 -33.56 -2.51 7.05
N ILE A 212 -33.88 -1.97 5.86
CA ILE A 212 -33.20 -2.30 4.61
C ILE A 212 -31.79 -1.71 4.62
N ASP A 213 -31.63 -0.48 5.12
CA ASP A 213 -30.31 0.16 5.29
C ASP A 213 -29.41 -0.63 6.25
N ALA A 214 -29.95 -1.10 7.37
CA ALA A 214 -29.18 -1.90 8.31
C ALA A 214 -28.70 -3.24 7.72
N ARG A 215 -29.53 -3.90 6.90
CA ARG A 215 -29.16 -5.13 6.19
C ARG A 215 -28.12 -4.86 5.10
N TRP A 216 -28.28 -3.78 4.33
CA TRP A 216 -27.35 -3.36 3.28
C TRP A 216 -25.93 -3.12 3.81
N HIS A 217 -25.78 -2.36 4.90
CA HIS A 217 -24.44 -2.16 5.49
C HIS A 217 -23.83 -3.45 6.04
N ARG A 218 -24.66 -4.38 6.53
CA ARG A 218 -24.20 -5.66 7.07
C ARG A 218 -23.72 -6.61 5.98
N THR A 219 -24.46 -6.73 4.87
CA THR A 219 -24.09 -7.60 3.76
C THR A 219 -22.79 -7.15 3.11
N PHE A 220 -22.65 -5.86 2.80
CA PHE A 220 -21.40 -5.30 2.27
C PHE A 220 -20.24 -5.41 3.26
N GLY A 221 -20.51 -5.25 4.56
CA GLY A 221 -19.50 -5.47 5.60
C GLY A 221 -18.98 -6.91 5.63
N TRP A 222 -19.87 -7.91 5.49
CA TRP A 222 -19.48 -9.32 5.39
C TRP A 222 -18.73 -9.64 4.10
N LEU A 223 -19.20 -9.14 2.96
CA LEU A 223 -18.52 -9.34 1.66
C LEU A 223 -17.10 -8.75 1.69
N ALA A 224 -16.94 -7.53 2.20
CA ALA A 224 -15.62 -6.92 2.37
C ALA A 224 -14.73 -7.72 3.33
N GLY A 225 -15.29 -8.18 4.45
CA GLY A 225 -14.57 -9.00 5.42
C GLY A 225 -14.09 -10.34 4.85
N ILE A 226 -14.94 -11.04 4.10
CA ILE A 226 -14.59 -12.30 3.43
C ILE A 226 -13.49 -12.06 2.40
N LEU A 227 -13.61 -11.02 1.58
CA LEU A 227 -12.63 -10.71 0.54
C LEU A 227 -11.26 -10.36 1.15
N VAL A 228 -11.24 -9.55 2.21
CA VAL A 228 -10.02 -9.23 2.96
C VAL A 228 -9.42 -10.47 3.60
N ALA A 229 -10.22 -11.31 4.24
CA ALA A 229 -9.75 -12.57 4.83
C ALA A 229 -9.15 -13.50 3.77
N ALA A 230 -9.80 -13.64 2.60
CA ALA A 230 -9.29 -14.43 1.48
C ALA A 230 -7.95 -13.89 0.97
N GLY A 231 -7.84 -12.56 0.79
CA GLY A 231 -6.60 -11.91 0.40
C GLY A 231 -5.47 -12.12 1.41
N LEU A 232 -5.76 -11.97 2.70
CA LEU A 232 -4.78 -12.20 3.78
C LEU A 232 -4.33 -13.66 3.86
N VAL A 233 -5.25 -14.61 3.81
CA VAL A 233 -4.93 -16.05 3.83
C VAL A 233 -4.06 -16.41 2.62
N TRP A 234 -4.44 -15.98 1.42
CA TRP A 234 -3.65 -16.25 0.21
C TRP A 234 -2.29 -15.56 0.27
N GLY A 235 -2.23 -14.28 0.67
CA GLY A 235 -0.99 -13.52 0.84
C GLY A 235 -0.02 -14.17 1.85
N MET A 236 -0.52 -14.55 3.01
CA MET A 236 0.28 -15.22 4.05
C MET A 236 0.76 -16.61 3.59
N SER A 237 -0.07 -17.36 2.88
CA SER A 237 0.34 -18.66 2.32
C SER A 237 1.44 -18.52 1.26
N ALA A 238 1.46 -17.42 0.50
CA ALA A 238 2.44 -17.18 -0.55
C ALA A 238 3.80 -16.69 -0.03
N VAL A 239 3.80 -15.88 1.03
CA VAL A 239 5.01 -15.30 1.63
C VAL A 239 5.65 -16.23 2.68
N GLY A 240 4.85 -17.03 3.37
CA GLY A 240 5.31 -17.83 4.52
C GLY A 240 5.31 -17.05 5.84
N SER A 241 5.65 -17.72 6.93
CA SER A 241 5.55 -17.16 8.29
C SER A 241 6.69 -16.16 8.61
N PRO A 242 6.52 -15.27 9.60
CA PRO A 242 7.58 -14.36 10.04
C PRO A 242 8.88 -15.08 10.44
N PHE A 243 8.77 -16.27 11.04
CA PHE A 243 9.92 -17.09 11.40
C PHE A 243 10.65 -17.60 10.17
N GLN A 244 9.94 -18.11 9.15
CA GLN A 244 10.55 -18.50 7.89
C GLN A 244 11.28 -17.33 7.21
N GLN A 245 10.70 -16.13 7.28
CA GLN A 245 11.34 -14.92 6.74
C GLN A 245 12.60 -14.51 7.50
N ARG A 246 12.67 -14.73 8.82
CA ARG A 246 13.90 -14.52 9.59
C ARG A 246 15.00 -15.48 9.14
N TYR A 247 14.67 -16.76 8.98
CA TYR A 247 15.62 -17.77 8.52
C TYR A 247 16.11 -17.51 7.09
N ARG A 248 15.23 -17.09 6.16
CA ARG A 248 15.66 -16.66 4.81
C ARG A 248 16.65 -15.50 4.84
N LYS A 249 16.45 -14.53 5.75
CA LYS A 249 17.40 -13.42 5.93
C LYS A 249 18.74 -13.88 6.49
N LEU A 250 18.75 -14.90 7.35
CA LEU A 250 19.99 -15.50 7.85
C LEU A 250 20.73 -16.22 6.71
N ASP A 251 20.03 -17.00 5.87
CA ASP A 251 20.62 -17.63 4.68
C ASP A 251 21.17 -16.59 3.69
N GLN A 252 20.44 -15.50 3.44
CA GLN A 252 20.94 -14.36 2.64
C GLN A 252 22.18 -13.72 3.26
N ARG A 253 22.22 -13.61 4.59
CA ARG A 253 23.37 -13.06 5.29
C ARG A 253 24.58 -13.97 5.18
N ARG A 254 24.40 -15.29 5.34
CA ARG A 254 25.44 -16.29 5.09
C ARG A 254 26.01 -16.15 3.68
N LEU A 255 25.15 -16.15 2.65
CA LEU A 255 25.58 -15.95 1.27
C LEU A 255 26.31 -14.62 1.05
N ALA A 256 25.86 -13.54 1.70
CA ALA A 256 26.55 -12.24 1.62
C ALA A 256 27.94 -12.29 2.28
N ASP A 257 28.05 -12.91 3.44
CA ASP A 257 29.33 -13.10 4.13
C ASP A 257 30.29 -13.96 3.29
N LEU A 258 29.82 -15.08 2.72
CA LEU A 258 30.62 -15.94 1.84
C LEU A 258 31.14 -15.20 0.60
N ARG A 259 30.30 -14.36 -0.03
CA ARG A 259 30.73 -13.54 -1.17
C ARG A 259 31.82 -12.55 -0.78
N VAL A 260 31.67 -11.88 0.37
CA VAL A 260 32.69 -10.94 0.86
C VAL A 260 34.01 -11.67 1.15
N ILE A 261 33.95 -12.90 1.67
CA ILE A 261 35.14 -13.75 1.86
C ILE A 261 35.81 -14.05 0.51
N VAL A 262 35.05 -14.51 -0.48
CA VAL A 262 35.56 -14.83 -1.82
C VAL A 262 36.18 -13.60 -2.48
N ASP A 263 35.48 -12.46 -2.47
CA ASP A 263 35.95 -11.20 -3.04
C ASP A 263 37.25 -10.70 -2.37
N GLU A 264 37.39 -10.89 -1.05
CA GLU A 264 38.60 -10.47 -0.31
C GLU A 264 39.77 -11.43 -0.54
N ILE A 265 39.52 -12.75 -0.64
CA ILE A 265 40.53 -13.74 -1.04
C ILE A 265 41.08 -13.38 -2.43
N GLU A 266 40.19 -13.17 -3.41
CA GLU A 266 40.58 -12.80 -4.77
C GLU A 266 41.45 -11.54 -4.78
N ARG A 267 41.03 -10.50 -4.04
CA ARG A 267 41.78 -9.23 -3.96
C ARG A 267 43.20 -9.39 -3.39
N ILE A 268 43.39 -10.24 -2.38
CA ILE A 268 44.68 -10.42 -1.71
C ILE A 268 45.61 -11.33 -2.54
N VAL A 269 45.04 -12.35 -3.15
CA VAL A 269 45.75 -13.46 -3.81
C VAL A 269 46.04 -13.16 -5.27
N VAL A 270 45.14 -12.47 -5.96
CA VAL A 270 45.22 -12.22 -7.41
C VAL A 270 45.72 -10.80 -7.68
N GLN A 271 46.67 -10.69 -8.61
CA GLN A 271 47.04 -9.40 -9.18
C GLN A 271 46.60 -9.33 -10.64
N GLN A 272 45.65 -8.44 -10.93
CA GLN A 272 45.22 -8.20 -12.31
C GLN A 272 46.25 -7.31 -13.03
N ARG A 273 46.87 -7.84 -14.09
CA ARG A 273 47.81 -7.08 -14.92
C ARG A 273 47.06 -6.36 -16.03
N ARG A 274 47.48 -5.13 -16.34
CA ARG A 274 46.80 -4.23 -17.30
C ARG A 274 46.75 -4.76 -18.74
N THR A 275 47.52 -5.81 -19.08
CA THR A 275 47.76 -6.28 -20.45
C THR A 275 47.87 -7.82 -20.58
N ALA A 276 47.61 -8.62 -19.53
CA ALA A 276 47.78 -10.08 -19.53
C ALA A 276 46.84 -10.79 -18.53
N ASP A 277 46.76 -12.12 -18.63
CA ASP A 277 46.01 -13.02 -17.73
C ASP A 277 46.30 -12.76 -16.24
N ALA A 278 45.32 -13.06 -15.38
CA ALA A 278 45.45 -12.93 -13.93
C ALA A 278 46.56 -13.87 -13.39
N GLU A 279 47.41 -13.36 -12.50
CA GLU A 279 48.49 -14.12 -11.87
C GLU A 279 48.34 -14.12 -10.33
N LEU A 280 48.83 -15.19 -9.69
CA LEU A 280 48.89 -15.32 -8.24
C LEU A 280 50.00 -14.42 -7.67
N LYS A 281 49.61 -13.40 -6.88
CA LYS A 281 50.50 -12.49 -6.15
C LYS A 281 50.99 -13.09 -4.83
N ARG A 282 50.12 -13.86 -4.17
CA ARG A 282 50.32 -14.47 -2.84
C ARG A 282 49.73 -15.89 -2.85
N PRO A 283 50.19 -16.82 -1.99
CA PRO A 283 49.48 -18.08 -1.78
C PRO A 283 48.10 -17.83 -1.14
N LEU A 284 47.20 -18.81 -1.27
CA LEU A 284 45.92 -18.82 -0.55
C LEU A 284 46.17 -18.77 0.97
N PRO A 285 45.33 -18.05 1.75
CA PRO A 285 45.40 -18.08 3.21
C PRO A 285 45.27 -19.51 3.74
N ALA A 286 45.97 -19.87 4.82
CA ALA A 286 45.84 -21.18 5.44
C ALA A 286 44.48 -21.35 6.14
N ASP A 287 43.94 -20.26 6.70
CA ASP A 287 42.64 -20.21 7.35
C ASP A 287 41.96 -18.84 7.20
N LEU A 288 40.72 -18.74 7.69
CA LEU A 288 39.94 -17.50 7.62
C LEU A 288 40.43 -16.43 8.60
N ASP A 289 41.16 -16.78 9.65
CA ASP A 289 41.73 -15.80 10.58
C ASP A 289 42.93 -15.08 9.94
N GLU A 290 43.75 -15.79 9.15
CA GLU A 290 44.79 -15.22 8.31
C GLU A 290 44.20 -14.27 7.26
N LEU A 291 43.10 -14.65 6.62
CA LEU A 291 42.36 -13.78 5.70
C LEU A 291 41.94 -12.46 6.38
N VAL A 292 41.37 -12.54 7.59
CA VAL A 292 40.95 -11.35 8.34
C VAL A 292 42.14 -10.48 8.75
N ALA A 293 43.27 -11.08 9.11
CA ALA A 293 44.49 -10.37 9.45
C ALA A 293 45.11 -9.66 8.24
N ALA A 294 45.02 -10.27 7.06
CA ALA A 294 45.53 -9.76 5.79
C ALA A 294 44.54 -8.83 5.04
N ALA A 295 43.31 -8.67 5.53
CA ALA A 295 42.27 -7.88 4.87
C ALA A 295 42.71 -6.43 4.59
N GLU A 296 42.66 -6.02 3.33
CA GLU A 296 43.12 -4.71 2.87
C GLU A 296 41.95 -3.73 2.68
N PHE A 297 40.76 -4.22 2.28
CA PHE A 297 39.59 -3.38 1.97
C PHE A 297 38.49 -3.43 3.03
N GLN A 298 38.03 -4.64 3.35
CA GLN A 298 36.97 -4.86 4.32
C GLN A 298 37.28 -6.12 5.12
N ARG A 299 37.12 -6.07 6.44
CA ARG A 299 37.22 -7.26 7.29
C ARG A 299 35.98 -8.14 7.08
N PRO A 300 36.12 -9.35 6.50
CA PRO A 300 34.99 -10.23 6.26
C PRO A 300 34.42 -10.75 7.59
N SER A 301 33.10 -10.97 7.64
CA SER A 301 32.50 -11.73 8.72
C SER A 301 32.70 -13.21 8.44
N ILE A 302 33.56 -13.87 9.23
CA ILE A 302 33.94 -15.27 9.02
C ILE A 302 33.12 -16.27 9.84
N ARG A 303 32.12 -15.79 10.59
CA ARG A 303 31.29 -16.61 11.50
C ARG A 303 29.84 -16.57 11.08
N ASP A 304 29.18 -17.71 11.25
CA ASP A 304 27.74 -17.86 11.04
C ASP A 304 26.96 -16.91 11.97
N PRO A 305 26.01 -16.11 11.43
CA PRO A 305 25.29 -15.10 12.21
C PRO A 305 24.28 -15.67 13.22
N GLU A 306 23.95 -16.95 13.13
CA GLU A 306 23.04 -17.66 14.05
C GLU A 306 23.82 -18.47 15.09
N THR A 307 24.85 -19.21 14.69
CA THR A 307 25.58 -20.14 15.56
C THR A 307 26.88 -19.59 16.12
N GLY A 308 27.49 -18.58 15.48
CA GLY A 308 28.79 -18.03 15.84
C GLY A 308 30.00 -18.91 15.48
N VAL A 309 29.75 -20.08 14.88
CA VAL A 309 30.77 -21.01 14.40
C VAL A 309 31.40 -20.44 13.13
N PRO A 310 32.73 -20.48 12.95
CA PRO A 310 33.38 -20.07 11.71
C PRO A 310 32.87 -20.86 10.51
N TYR A 311 32.77 -20.21 9.34
CA TYR A 311 32.51 -20.91 8.09
C TYR A 311 33.65 -21.90 7.78
N ARG A 312 33.32 -23.01 7.13
CA ARG A 312 34.33 -24.03 6.81
C ARG A 312 35.08 -23.59 5.56
N TYR A 313 36.40 -23.47 5.68
CA TYR A 313 37.30 -23.12 4.59
C TYR A 313 38.37 -24.20 4.44
N GLU A 314 38.57 -24.68 3.22
CA GLU A 314 39.54 -25.73 2.90
C GLU A 314 40.33 -25.33 1.65
N VAL A 315 41.66 -25.29 1.74
CA VAL A 315 42.53 -25.14 0.57
C VAL A 315 42.63 -26.50 -0.14
N LEU A 316 42.27 -26.54 -1.43
CA LEU A 316 42.29 -27.76 -2.23
C LEU A 316 43.62 -27.92 -2.99
N ASP A 317 44.14 -26.82 -3.53
CA ASP A 317 45.48 -26.73 -4.14
C ASP A 317 45.99 -25.28 -4.15
N GLU A 318 47.01 -24.96 -4.93
CA GLU A 318 47.64 -23.63 -5.00
C GLU A 318 46.69 -22.50 -5.45
N ARG A 319 45.60 -22.81 -6.16
CA ARG A 319 44.66 -21.83 -6.72
C ARG A 319 43.19 -22.10 -6.38
N ARG A 320 42.86 -23.30 -5.89
CA ARG A 320 41.50 -23.72 -5.58
C ARG A 320 41.26 -23.81 -4.08
N PHE A 321 40.11 -23.31 -3.65
CA PHE A 321 39.63 -23.44 -2.29
C PHE A 321 38.14 -23.80 -2.27
N ARG A 322 37.70 -24.33 -1.14
CA ARG A 322 36.31 -24.66 -0.85
C ARG A 322 35.83 -23.86 0.35
N LEU A 323 34.60 -23.36 0.25
CA LEU A 323 33.94 -22.59 1.30
C LEU A 323 32.53 -23.14 1.54
N CYS A 324 32.22 -23.50 2.79
CA CYS A 324 30.94 -24.12 3.14
C CYS A 324 30.18 -23.36 4.24
N ALA A 325 28.85 -23.45 4.17
CA ALA A 325 27.93 -22.98 5.19
C ALA A 325 26.69 -23.89 5.26
N ASP A 326 25.94 -23.80 6.36
CA ASP A 326 24.67 -24.52 6.54
C ASP A 326 23.49 -23.60 6.22
N PHE A 327 22.66 -23.98 5.25
CA PHE A 327 21.53 -23.19 4.78
C PHE A 327 20.21 -23.85 5.12
N ARG A 328 19.25 -23.09 5.63
CA ARG A 328 17.95 -23.68 6.00
C ARG A 328 17.03 -23.91 4.81
N PHE A 329 17.16 -23.12 3.75
CA PHE A 329 16.36 -23.23 2.54
C PHE A 329 17.21 -23.45 1.30
N PRO A 330 16.69 -24.18 0.30
CA PRO A 330 17.37 -24.30 -0.97
C PRO A 330 17.35 -22.96 -1.73
N ARG A 331 18.38 -22.74 -2.55
CA ARG A 331 18.45 -21.66 -3.52
C ARG A 331 18.62 -22.23 -4.93
N ASP A 332 17.73 -21.85 -5.82
CA ASP A 332 17.79 -22.17 -7.24
C ASP A 332 17.37 -20.93 -8.04
N GLU A 333 18.34 -20.08 -8.36
CA GLU A 333 18.13 -18.85 -9.12
C GLU A 333 18.88 -18.91 -10.46
N SER A 334 18.32 -18.25 -11.48
CA SER A 334 18.93 -18.12 -12.81
C SER A 334 20.13 -17.17 -12.84
N VAL A 335 20.31 -16.37 -11.79
CA VAL A 335 21.39 -15.39 -11.66
C VAL A 335 22.31 -15.80 -10.53
N ARG A 336 23.63 -15.65 -10.73
CA ARG A 336 24.65 -16.09 -9.78
C ARG A 336 24.48 -17.58 -9.41
N VAL A 337 24.42 -18.42 -10.45
CA VAL A 337 24.14 -19.86 -10.36
C VAL A 337 25.15 -20.60 -9.50
N ILE A 338 26.40 -20.11 -9.42
CA ILE A 338 27.45 -20.68 -8.54
C ILE A 338 27.02 -20.74 -7.07
N TRP A 339 26.09 -19.88 -6.64
CA TRP A 339 25.56 -19.87 -5.28
C TRP A 339 24.24 -20.66 -5.14
N ASN A 340 23.84 -21.48 -6.12
CA ASN A 340 22.69 -22.37 -5.96
C ASN A 340 23.08 -23.56 -5.09
N HIS A 341 22.20 -23.95 -4.18
CA HIS A 341 22.47 -24.99 -3.20
C HIS A 341 21.18 -25.65 -2.69
N PRO A 342 21.23 -26.92 -2.25
CA PRO A 342 20.13 -27.53 -1.51
C PRO A 342 20.02 -26.92 -0.09
N ALA A 343 19.00 -27.31 0.66
CA ALA A 343 18.98 -27.06 2.10
C ALA A 343 19.97 -28.01 2.82
N GLY A 344 20.57 -27.54 3.90
CA GLY A 344 21.62 -28.19 4.67
C GLY A 344 23.01 -27.62 4.37
N GLU A 345 24.03 -28.39 4.70
CA GLU A 345 25.43 -28.06 4.42
C GLU A 345 25.67 -27.99 2.90
N ALA A 346 26.14 -26.83 2.44
CA ALA A 346 26.51 -26.60 1.06
C ALA A 346 27.92 -26.02 0.98
N CYS A 347 28.72 -26.56 0.05
CA CYS A 347 30.09 -26.16 -0.21
C CYS A 347 30.23 -25.63 -1.63
N PHE A 348 30.96 -24.53 -1.77
CA PHE A 348 31.25 -23.89 -3.05
C PHE A 348 32.75 -23.97 -3.30
N GLU A 349 33.15 -24.40 -4.49
CA GLU A 349 34.54 -24.47 -4.91
C GLU A 349 34.84 -23.34 -5.88
N PHE A 350 35.98 -22.68 -5.67
CA PHE A 350 36.42 -21.55 -6.48
C PHE A 350 37.86 -21.77 -6.92
N ASP A 351 38.16 -21.43 -8.18
CA ASP A 351 39.51 -21.19 -8.67
C ASP A 351 39.74 -19.68 -8.68
N VAL A 352 40.69 -19.17 -7.89
CA VAL A 352 40.89 -17.73 -7.71
C VAL A 352 41.17 -16.98 -9.01
N LEU A 353 41.70 -17.64 -10.04
CA LEU A 353 41.97 -16.99 -11.33
C LEU A 353 40.75 -16.96 -12.26
N GLU A 354 39.67 -17.66 -11.91
CA GLU A 354 38.45 -17.77 -12.71
C GLU A 354 37.21 -17.14 -12.04
N ILE A 355 37.31 -16.65 -10.79
CA ILE A 355 36.16 -16.05 -10.06
C ILE A 355 35.51 -14.89 -10.83
N SER A 356 36.32 -14.06 -11.50
CA SER A 356 35.86 -12.86 -12.21
C SER A 356 35.63 -13.04 -13.72
N ARG A 357 35.78 -14.26 -14.26
CA ARG A 357 35.45 -14.57 -15.67
C ARG A 357 34.00 -15.01 -15.78
#